data_AF-A0A940ZCZ6-F1
#
_entry.id   AF-A0A940ZCZ6-F1
#
_cell.length_a   1.000
_cell.length_b   1.000
_cell.length_c   1.000
_cell.angle_alpha   90.00
_cell.angle_beta   90.00
_cell.angle_gamma   90.00
#
_symmetry.space_group_name_H-M   'P 1'
#
loop_
_entity.id
_entity.type
_entity.pdbx_description
1 polymer ?
#
loop_
_entity_poly.entity_id
_entity_poly.type
_entity_poly.pdbx_seq_one_letter_code
_entity_poly.pdbx_strand_id
1 'polypeptide(L)'
;MQRIVVVSIFLAAIGFSLFQLGCTLSIGNHPEPGYAPPPPESGPPPWAPAHGHRAKHHYQYYPESHVYFDVGRSLYFYYSGGGWQASVALPTGIHISAGEHVSLDMDVDRPYLYHTDVEKRYPPGQAKKKGKGKSKKWD
;
A
#
# COMPACT_ATOMS: atom_id res chain seq x y z
N MET A 1 61.26 -15.10 17.12
CA MET A 1 59.83 -15.50 17.14
C MET A 1 58.85 -14.32 16.99
N GLN A 2 59.30 -13.07 16.91
CA GLN A 2 58.42 -11.89 16.81
C GLN A 2 57.99 -11.51 15.37
N ARG A 3 58.63 -12.08 14.34
CA ARG A 3 58.37 -11.73 12.92
C ARG A 3 57.33 -12.63 12.25
N ILE A 4 57.09 -13.83 12.77
CA ILE A 4 56.13 -14.81 12.23
C ILE A 4 54.70 -14.50 12.72
N VAL A 5 54.55 -13.95 13.93
CA VAL A 5 53.26 -13.57 14.51
C VAL A 5 52.61 -12.40 13.76
N VAL A 6 53.41 -11.45 13.24
CA VAL A 6 52.89 -10.27 12.53
C VAL A 6 52.29 -10.63 11.16
N VAL A 7 52.91 -11.57 10.43
CA VAL A 7 52.40 -12.05 9.13
C VAL A 7 51.07 -12.81 9.29
N SER A 8 50.90 -13.49 10.43
CA SER A 8 49.68 -14.24 10.77
C SER A 8 48.49 -13.32 11.08
N ILE A 9 48.74 -12.21 11.78
CA ILE A 9 47.72 -11.19 12.10
C ILE A 9 47.28 -10.44 10.83
N PHE A 10 48.20 -10.19 9.89
CA PHE A 10 47.86 -9.54 8.61
C PHE A 10 47.03 -10.44 7.67
N LEU A 11 47.24 -11.75 7.65
CA LEU A 11 46.44 -12.67 6.83
C LEU A 11 45.03 -12.89 7.39
N ALA A 12 44.83 -12.80 8.70
CA ALA A 12 43.50 -12.85 9.31
C ALA A 12 42.67 -11.57 9.07
N ALA A 13 43.33 -10.41 8.92
CA ALA A 13 42.65 -9.14 8.63
C ALA A 13 42.17 -9.03 7.16
N ILE A 14 42.78 -9.77 6.23
CA ILE A 14 42.36 -9.79 4.81
C ILE A 14 41.15 -10.73 4.60
N GLY A 15 40.98 -11.75 5.46
CA GLY A 15 39.83 -12.66 5.41
C GLY A 15 38.54 -12.11 6.03
N PHE A 16 38.62 -11.15 6.95
CA PHE A 16 37.44 -10.54 7.58
C PHE A 16 36.95 -9.26 6.88
N SER A 17 37.72 -8.74 5.90
CA SER A 17 37.34 -7.53 5.15
C SER A 17 36.48 -7.79 3.90
N LEU A 18 36.13 -9.04 3.62
CA LEU A 18 35.22 -9.41 2.52
C LEU A 18 33.86 -9.94 3.00
N PHE A 19 33.59 -9.91 4.31
CA PHE A 19 32.26 -10.19 4.89
C PHE A 19 31.38 -8.92 4.99
N GLN A 20 31.59 -7.97 4.09
CA GLN A 20 30.76 -6.77 3.90
C GLN A 20 30.07 -6.78 2.52
N LEU A 21 30.02 -7.92 1.84
CA LEU A 21 29.11 -8.18 0.72
C LEU A 21 27.82 -8.85 1.21
N GLY A 22 27.22 -8.28 2.25
CA GLY A 22 25.79 -8.44 2.51
C GLY A 22 25.08 -7.41 1.66
N CYS A 23 24.42 -7.88 0.59
CA CYS A 23 23.74 -7.09 -0.42
C CYS A 23 23.17 -5.78 0.14
N THR A 24 23.73 -4.65 -0.28
CA THR A 24 22.93 -3.43 -0.32
C THR A 24 21.73 -3.77 -1.18
N LEU A 25 20.58 -3.98 -0.55
CA LEU A 25 19.28 -3.81 -1.17
C LEU A 25 19.26 -2.37 -1.66
N SER A 26 19.85 -2.14 -2.84
CA SER A 26 19.36 -1.12 -3.73
C SER A 26 17.92 -1.54 -4.01
N ILE A 27 17.01 -1.06 -3.17
CA ILE A 27 15.66 -0.73 -3.62
C ILE A 27 15.94 0.14 -4.83
N GLY A 28 15.87 -0.49 -6.00
CA GLY A 28 16.12 0.21 -7.23
C GLY A 28 15.26 1.45 -7.17
N ASN A 29 15.86 2.59 -7.51
CA ASN A 29 15.13 3.57 -8.29
C ASN A 29 14.59 2.80 -9.52
N HIS A 30 13.48 2.10 -9.34
CA HIS A 30 12.58 1.80 -10.43
C HIS A 30 12.09 3.20 -10.82
N PRO A 31 12.45 3.73 -11.99
CA PRO A 31 11.73 4.89 -12.49
C PRO A 31 10.27 4.46 -12.53
N GLU A 32 9.46 4.95 -11.58
CA GLU A 32 8.01 4.92 -11.66
C GLU A 32 7.67 5.36 -13.08
N PRO A 33 7.17 4.47 -13.95
CA PRO A 33 6.61 4.95 -15.20
C PRO A 33 5.45 5.86 -14.78
N GLY A 34 5.53 7.13 -15.14
CA GLY A 34 4.47 8.11 -14.85
C GLY A 34 3.16 7.59 -15.43
N TYR A 35 2.34 6.97 -14.60
CA TYR A 35 1.11 6.33 -15.04
C TYR A 35 0.06 7.42 -15.18
N ALA A 36 -0.17 7.86 -16.42
CA ALA A 36 -1.38 8.58 -16.76
C ALA A 36 -2.59 7.69 -16.38
N PRO A 37 -3.61 8.24 -15.69
CA PRO A 37 -4.82 7.48 -15.39
C PRO A 37 -5.45 6.97 -16.70
N PRO A 38 -6.02 5.76 -16.73
CA PRO A 38 -6.73 5.28 -17.90
C PRO A 38 -7.82 6.28 -18.28
N PRO A 39 -8.13 6.45 -19.58
CA PRO A 39 -9.23 7.30 -20.02
C PRO A 39 -10.51 6.94 -19.26
N PRO A 40 -11.30 7.92 -18.80
CA PRO A 40 -12.53 7.66 -18.07
C PRO A 40 -13.52 6.87 -18.95
N GLU A 41 -13.68 5.58 -18.66
CA GLU A 41 -14.69 4.75 -19.33
C GLU A 41 -16.10 5.25 -18.96
N SER A 42 -16.95 5.43 -19.96
CA SER A 42 -18.30 6.03 -19.82
C SER A 42 -19.36 5.08 -19.24
N GLY A 43 -18.94 4.12 -18.40
CA GLY A 43 -19.81 3.13 -17.75
C GLY A 43 -20.12 3.49 -16.29
N PRO A 44 -21.10 2.81 -15.64
CA PRO A 44 -21.21 2.86 -14.19
C PRO A 44 -19.86 2.43 -13.60
N PRO A 45 -19.40 3.10 -12.54
CA PRO A 45 -18.07 2.86 -12.03
C PRO A 45 -17.90 1.39 -11.59
N PRO A 46 -16.67 0.83 -11.59
CA PRO A 46 -16.44 -0.59 -11.32
C PRO A 46 -16.98 -1.10 -9.97
N TRP A 47 -17.24 -0.19 -9.02
CA TRP A 47 -17.81 -0.47 -7.70
C TRP A 47 -19.33 -0.38 -7.61
N ALA A 48 -20.01 0.03 -8.69
CA ALA A 48 -21.46 -0.03 -8.78
C ALA A 48 -21.87 -1.37 -9.41
N PRO A 49 -22.85 -2.11 -8.85
CA PRO A 49 -23.34 -3.35 -9.46
C PRO A 49 -23.91 -3.08 -10.86
N ALA A 50 -23.12 -3.31 -11.91
CA ALA A 50 -23.62 -3.49 -13.25
C ALA A 50 -24.14 -4.93 -13.34
N HIS A 51 -25.45 -5.10 -13.54
CA HIS A 51 -26.11 -6.41 -13.61
C HIS A 51 -25.28 -7.44 -14.41
N GLY A 52 -24.79 -8.49 -13.74
CA GLY A 52 -24.08 -9.60 -14.37
C GLY A 52 -22.54 -9.57 -14.32
N HIS A 53 -21.91 -8.47 -13.92
CA HIS A 53 -20.45 -8.41 -13.73
C HIS A 53 -20.04 -8.69 -12.27
N ARG A 54 -19.10 -9.62 -12.08
CA ARG A 54 -18.50 -9.93 -10.77
C ARG A 54 -17.18 -9.18 -10.64
N ALA A 55 -17.08 -8.28 -9.66
CA ALA A 55 -15.80 -7.68 -9.29
C ALA A 55 -14.78 -8.77 -8.94
N LYS A 56 -13.55 -8.63 -9.42
CA LYS A 56 -12.46 -9.58 -9.17
C LYS A 56 -11.68 -9.26 -7.89
N HIS A 57 -11.70 -8.00 -7.45
CA HIS A 57 -10.93 -7.53 -6.31
C HIS A 57 -11.82 -6.88 -5.26
N HIS A 58 -11.50 -7.16 -4.00
CA HIS A 58 -12.18 -6.61 -2.84
C HIS A 58 -11.20 -5.75 -2.06
N TYR A 59 -11.48 -4.45 -1.99
CA TYR A 59 -10.64 -3.46 -1.34
C TYR A 59 -11.30 -2.90 -0.08
N GLN A 60 -10.50 -2.64 0.94
CA GLN A 60 -10.86 -1.78 2.07
C GLN A 60 -10.19 -0.42 1.84
N TYR A 61 -10.98 0.61 1.57
CA TYR A 61 -10.49 1.98 1.43
C TYR A 61 -10.55 2.69 2.78
N TYR A 62 -9.45 3.32 3.17
CA TYR A 62 -9.31 4.13 4.38
C TYR A 62 -9.27 5.61 3.97
N PRO A 63 -10.40 6.35 4.09
CA PRO A 63 -10.49 7.72 3.59
C PRO A 63 -9.56 8.70 4.28
N GLU A 64 -9.29 8.53 5.58
CA GLU A 64 -8.43 9.44 6.35
C GLU A 64 -6.99 9.43 5.84
N SER A 65 -6.49 8.27 5.42
CA SER A 65 -5.10 8.09 4.99
C SER A 65 -4.96 7.88 3.48
N HIS A 66 -6.07 7.89 2.73
CA HIS A 66 -6.12 7.59 1.29
C HIS A 66 -5.45 6.26 0.93
N VAL A 67 -5.62 5.25 1.79
CA VAL A 67 -5.02 3.91 1.63
C VAL A 67 -6.06 2.93 1.12
N TYR A 68 -5.66 2.07 0.19
CA TYR A 68 -6.44 0.88 -0.19
C TYR A 68 -5.75 -0.37 0.33
N PHE A 69 -6.51 -1.28 0.91
CA PHE A 69 -6.03 -2.61 1.28
C PHE A 69 -6.78 -3.66 0.46
N ASP A 70 -6.04 -4.42 -0.35
CA ASP A 70 -6.59 -5.57 -1.06
C ASP A 70 -6.67 -6.77 -0.11
N VAL A 71 -7.90 -7.21 0.19
CA VAL A 71 -8.13 -8.31 1.12
C VAL A 71 -7.67 -9.65 0.54
N GLY A 72 -7.80 -9.84 -0.77
CA GLY A 72 -7.42 -11.08 -1.43
C GLY A 72 -5.91 -11.26 -1.55
N ARG A 73 -5.18 -10.17 -1.78
CA ARG A 73 -3.72 -10.18 -1.95
C ARG A 73 -2.94 -9.78 -0.69
N SER A 74 -3.62 -9.30 0.35
CA SER A 74 -2.99 -8.72 1.55
C SER A 74 -1.95 -7.64 1.19
N LEU A 75 -2.37 -6.70 0.32
CA LEU A 75 -1.51 -5.68 -0.26
C LEU A 75 -2.06 -4.28 -0.02
N TYR A 76 -1.23 -3.37 0.47
CA TYR A 76 -1.56 -1.97 0.65
C TYR A 76 -1.18 -1.17 -0.58
N PHE A 77 -2.05 -0.25 -0.98
CA PHE A 77 -1.77 0.80 -1.96
C PHE A 77 -1.88 2.17 -1.30
N TYR A 78 -0.85 2.99 -1.41
CA TYR A 78 -0.77 4.31 -0.77
C TYR A 78 0.07 5.27 -1.60
N TYR A 79 -0.19 6.57 -1.49
CA TYR A 79 0.61 7.58 -2.18
C TYR A 79 1.84 7.97 -1.34
N SER A 80 3.04 7.86 -1.90
CA SER A 80 4.29 8.26 -1.25
C SER A 80 5.36 8.57 -2.29
N GLY A 81 6.26 9.51 -1.97
CA GLY A 81 7.38 9.84 -2.85
C GLY A 81 6.99 10.37 -4.23
N GLY A 82 5.77 10.90 -4.38
CA GLY A 82 5.25 11.42 -5.66
C GLY A 82 4.51 10.38 -6.53
N GLY A 83 4.34 9.15 -6.05
CA GLY A 83 3.68 8.07 -6.80
C GLY A 83 2.83 7.15 -5.92
N TRP A 84 2.03 6.31 -6.56
CA TRP A 84 1.26 5.27 -5.89
C TRP A 84 2.15 4.04 -5.68
N GLN A 85 2.33 3.66 -4.43
CA GLN A 85 3.15 2.53 -4.02
C GLN A 85 2.27 1.34 -3.63
N ALA A 86 2.80 0.13 -3.83
CA ALA A 86 2.20 -1.10 -3.37
C ALA A 86 3.16 -1.83 -2.41
N SER A 87 2.69 -2.23 -1.22
CA SER A 87 3.52 -2.91 -0.22
C SER A 87 2.72 -3.86 0.66
N VAL A 88 3.36 -4.93 1.13
CA VAL A 88 2.77 -5.87 2.11
C VAL A 88 2.67 -5.29 3.53
N ALA A 89 3.37 -4.19 3.78
CA ALA A 89 3.36 -3.48 5.04
C ALA A 89 3.22 -1.96 4.81
N LEU A 90 2.48 -1.30 5.70
CA LEU A 90 2.40 0.14 5.70
C LEU A 90 3.70 0.75 6.22
N PRO A 91 4.18 1.86 5.63
CA PRO A 91 5.31 2.60 6.16
C PRO A 91 4.95 3.25 7.50
N THR A 92 5.94 3.43 8.38
CA THR A 92 5.76 3.91 9.77
C THR A 92 5.04 5.26 9.90
N GLY A 93 5.00 6.07 8.84
CA GLY A 93 4.30 7.36 8.83
C GLY A 93 2.79 7.28 8.52
N ILE A 94 2.29 6.15 8.01
CA ILE A 94 0.90 5.99 7.58
C ILE A 94 0.16 5.12 8.59
N HIS A 95 -0.91 5.66 9.15
CA HIS A 95 -1.73 4.99 10.15
C HIS A 95 -3.14 4.78 9.61
N ILE A 96 -3.66 3.58 9.78
CA ILE A 96 -5.03 3.21 9.41
C ILE A 96 -5.81 2.77 10.65
N SER A 97 -7.07 3.18 10.73
CA SER A 97 -7.98 2.74 11.78
C SER A 97 -8.77 1.54 11.27
N ALA A 98 -8.59 0.36 11.87
CA ALA A 98 -9.23 -0.88 11.41
C ALA A 98 -10.77 -0.78 11.29
N GLY A 99 -11.42 0.07 12.10
CA GLY A 99 -12.87 0.26 12.09
C GLY A 99 -13.41 1.37 11.17
N GLU A 100 -12.54 2.17 10.52
CA GLU A 100 -12.96 3.31 9.69
C GLU A 100 -12.60 3.10 8.21
N HIS A 101 -13.10 1.99 7.64
CA HIS A 101 -12.90 1.66 6.23
C HIS A 101 -14.24 1.58 5.46
N VAL A 102 -14.13 1.69 4.14
CA VAL A 102 -15.21 1.48 3.18
C VAL A 102 -14.84 0.28 2.30
N SER A 103 -15.70 -0.73 2.24
CA SER A 103 -15.52 -1.84 1.31
C SER A 103 -15.83 -1.37 -0.11
N LEU A 104 -14.89 -1.60 -1.03
CA LEU A 104 -15.01 -1.33 -2.45
C LEU A 104 -14.76 -2.60 -3.24
N ASP A 105 -15.70 -2.97 -4.09
CA ASP A 105 -15.53 -4.06 -5.04
C ASP A 105 -15.09 -3.45 -6.37
N MET A 106 -14.01 -3.92 -7.00
CA MET A 106 -13.54 -3.38 -8.27
C MET A 106 -13.03 -4.49 -9.18
N ASP A 107 -13.13 -4.30 -10.49
CA ASP A 107 -12.57 -5.23 -11.50
C ASP A 107 -11.15 -4.85 -11.97
N VAL A 108 -10.47 -4.01 -11.19
CA VAL A 108 -9.09 -3.59 -11.46
C VAL A 108 -8.17 -4.01 -10.34
N ASP A 109 -6.95 -4.36 -10.71
CA ASP A 109 -5.86 -4.75 -9.80
C ASP A 109 -5.17 -3.54 -9.13
N ARG A 110 -5.48 -2.33 -9.62
CA ARG A 110 -4.93 -1.05 -9.17
C ARG A 110 -6.09 -0.11 -8.81
N PRO A 111 -6.48 -0.05 -7.53
CA PRO A 111 -7.68 0.69 -7.12
C PRO A 111 -7.52 2.22 -7.28
N TYR A 112 -6.28 2.70 -7.23
CA TYR A 112 -5.95 4.13 -7.33
C TYR A 112 -6.19 4.74 -8.71
N LEU A 113 -6.45 3.93 -9.75
CA LEU A 113 -6.83 4.45 -11.08
C LEU A 113 -8.13 5.26 -11.03
N TYR A 114 -9.00 4.96 -10.06
CA TYR A 114 -10.26 5.67 -9.82
C TYR A 114 -10.22 6.51 -8.54
N HIS A 115 -9.03 6.85 -8.04
CA HIS A 115 -8.88 7.52 -6.75
C HIS A 115 -9.70 8.80 -6.64
N THR A 116 -9.63 9.65 -7.68
CA THR A 116 -10.37 10.91 -7.76
C THR A 116 -11.88 10.74 -7.56
N ASP A 117 -12.46 9.66 -8.08
CA ASP A 117 -13.90 9.41 -7.99
C ASP A 117 -14.29 8.76 -6.65
N VAL A 118 -13.42 7.89 -6.12
CA VAL A 118 -13.58 7.30 -4.79
C VAL A 118 -13.51 8.37 -3.71
N GLU A 119 -12.54 9.29 -3.78
CA GLU A 119 -12.36 10.39 -2.83
C GLU A 119 -13.57 11.33 -2.81
N LYS A 120 -14.09 11.71 -3.99
CA LYS A 120 -15.32 12.53 -4.09
C LYS A 120 -16.52 11.87 -3.41
N ARG A 121 -16.64 10.54 -3.52
CA ARG A 121 -17.77 9.79 -2.96
C ARG A 121 -17.58 9.49 -1.46
N TYR A 122 -16.34 9.28 -1.04
CA TYR A 122 -15.97 8.93 0.34
C TYR A 122 -14.89 9.90 0.85
N PRO A 123 -15.25 11.18 1.08
CA PRO A 123 -14.28 12.13 1.60
C PRO A 123 -13.92 11.79 3.05
N PRO A 124 -12.72 12.20 3.51
CA PRO A 124 -12.30 11.98 4.89
C PRO A 124 -13.31 12.57 5.89
N GLY A 125 -13.49 11.90 7.03
CA GLY A 125 -14.36 12.33 8.14
C GLY A 125 -15.83 11.88 8.06
N GLN A 126 -16.28 11.25 6.97
CA GLN A 126 -17.69 10.83 6.83
C GLN A 126 -18.04 9.57 7.64
N ALA A 127 -17.11 8.62 7.81
CA ALA A 127 -17.36 7.36 8.51
C ALA A 127 -17.83 7.57 9.96
N LYS A 128 -17.33 8.62 10.63
CA LYS A 128 -17.69 8.98 12.01
C LYS A 128 -19.16 9.38 12.20
N LYS A 129 -19.84 9.84 11.14
CA LYS A 129 -21.24 10.27 11.24
C LYS A 129 -22.22 9.09 11.30
N LYS A 130 -21.86 7.93 10.73
CA LYS A 130 -22.78 6.79 10.62
C LYS A 130 -22.95 6.01 11.93
N GLY A 131 -21.97 6.06 12.83
CA GLY A 131 -22.01 5.39 14.14
C GLY A 131 -22.85 6.09 15.21
N LYS A 132 -23.18 7.38 15.03
CA LYS A 132 -23.80 8.21 16.08
C LYS A 132 -25.35 8.15 16.11
N GLY A 133 -25.98 7.28 15.32
CA GLY A 133 -27.41 7.41 14.99
C GLY A 133 -28.39 6.31 15.43
N LYS A 134 -27.97 5.16 16.00
CA LYS A 134 -28.94 4.10 16.37
C LYS A 134 -28.59 3.31 17.63
N SER A 135 -28.67 3.95 18.80
CA SER A 135 -29.08 3.25 20.02
C SER A 135 -30.62 3.18 20.03
N LYS A 136 -31.21 2.20 19.35
CA LYS A 136 -32.64 1.90 19.51
C LYS A 136 -32.79 1.12 20.81
N LYS A 137 -33.15 1.83 21.88
CA LYS A 137 -33.62 1.26 23.14
C LYS A 137 -34.95 0.56 22.85
N TRP A 138 -35.02 -0.75 23.10
CA TRP A 138 -36.28 -1.46 23.21
C TRP A 138 -36.64 -1.44 24.69
N ASP A 139 -37.78 -0.83 25.02
CA ASP A 139 -38.45 -0.94 26.32
C ASP A 139 -39.39 -2.16 26.31
#